data_AF-A0A9D8FXJ6-F1
#
_entry.id   AF-A0A9D8FXJ6-F1
#
_cell.length_a   1.000
_cell.length_b   1.000
_cell.length_c   1.000
_cell.angle_alpha   90.00
_cell.angle_beta   90.00
_cell.angle_gamma   90.00
#
_symmetry.space_group_name_H-M   'P 1'
#
loop_
_entity.id
_entity.type
_entity.pdbx_description
1 polymer ?
#
loop_
_entity_poly.entity_id
_entity_poly.type
_entity_poly.pdbx_seq_one_letter_code
_entity_poly.pdbx_strand_id
1 'polypeptide(L)'
;MRLYAESSKCSGCRACLVACSLNLFKENNPKKAALVIGAHFPAPGNYAVSVCTQCGECAAVCPTGAIQKNDRGAYYVIPADCTLCEACVPVCPENVMFVRTGLAETAWKCDLCGDCIAVCGTDVLRIGEIEAKA
;
A
#
# COMPACT_ATOMS: atom_id res chain seq x y z
N MET A 1 -2.75 10.22 9.85
CA MET A 1 -3.51 8.97 9.72
C MET A 1 -2.61 7.89 9.14
N ARG A 2 -2.73 6.64 9.61
CA ARG A 2 -1.95 5.47 9.20
C ARG A 2 -2.87 4.26 9.02
N LEU A 3 -2.56 3.39 8.05
CA LEU A 3 -3.18 2.08 7.91
C LEU A 3 -2.38 1.06 8.75
N TYR A 4 -3.07 0.30 9.57
CA TYR A 4 -2.54 -0.76 10.42
C TYR A 4 -3.03 -2.12 9.94
N ALA A 5 -2.22 -3.15 10.13
CA ALA A 5 -2.55 -4.53 9.80
C ALA A 5 -2.22 -5.48 10.96
N GLU A 6 -3.13 -6.40 11.28
CA GLU A 6 -2.95 -7.45 12.27
C GLU A 6 -2.92 -8.83 11.59
N SER A 7 -1.73 -9.22 11.14
CA SER A 7 -1.49 -10.41 10.30
C SER A 7 -2.04 -11.72 10.89
N SER A 8 -2.10 -11.86 12.22
CA SER A 8 -2.61 -13.05 12.91
C SER A 8 -4.09 -13.37 12.59
N LYS A 9 -4.88 -12.36 12.17
CA LYS A 9 -6.30 -12.51 11.81
C LYS A 9 -6.53 -12.72 10.31
N CYS A 10 -5.47 -12.73 9.51
CA CYS A 10 -5.60 -12.81 8.06
C CYS A 10 -5.93 -14.23 7.60
N SER A 11 -7.04 -14.39 6.89
CA SER A 11 -7.44 -15.67 6.27
C SER A 11 -6.83 -15.91 4.88
N GLY A 12 -6.18 -14.90 4.30
CA GLY A 12 -5.61 -14.99 2.96
C GLY A 12 -6.62 -14.93 1.81
N CYS A 13 -7.86 -14.46 2.04
CA CYS A 13 -8.90 -14.39 1.01
C CYS A 13 -8.62 -13.43 -0.17
N ARG A 14 -7.68 -12.49 0.02
CA ARG A 14 -7.22 -11.50 -1.00
C ARG A 14 -8.30 -10.52 -1.51
N ALA A 15 -9.46 -10.44 -0.86
CA ALA A 15 -10.51 -9.48 -1.22
C ALA A 15 -10.01 -8.02 -1.18
N CYS A 16 -9.18 -7.69 -0.20
CA CYS A 16 -8.56 -6.37 -0.09
C CYS A 16 -7.61 -6.02 -1.25
N LEU A 17 -6.96 -7.01 -1.88
CA LEU A 17 -6.11 -6.79 -3.05
C LEU A 17 -6.96 -6.39 -4.26
N VAL A 18 -8.07 -7.10 -4.47
CA VAL A 18 -9.03 -6.80 -5.54
C VAL A 18 -9.63 -5.41 -5.35
N ALA A 19 -10.17 -5.13 -4.16
CA ALA A 19 -10.74 -3.82 -3.83
C ALA A 19 -9.73 -2.68 -4.06
N CYS A 20 -8.47 -2.85 -3.65
CA CYS A 20 -7.44 -1.83 -3.85
C CYS A 20 -7.14 -1.59 -5.34
N SER A 21 -7.03 -2.66 -6.15
CA SER A 21 -6.81 -2.53 -7.59
C SER A 21 -7.99 -1.88 -8.33
N LEU A 22 -9.21 -2.17 -7.89
CA LEU A 22 -10.42 -1.51 -8.40
C LEU A 22 -10.43 -0.02 -8.02
N ASN A 23 -10.02 0.34 -6.80
CA ASN A 23 -9.95 1.75 -6.40
C ASN A 23 -8.93 2.51 -7.25
N LEU A 24 -7.68 2.04 -7.26
CA LEU A 24 -6.55 2.77 -7.86
C LEU A 24 -6.55 2.73 -9.39
N PHE A 25 -6.96 1.62 -10.00
CA PHE A 25 -6.79 1.38 -11.43
C PHE A 25 -8.08 1.04 -12.17
N LYS A 26 -9.21 0.89 -11.45
CA LYS A 26 -10.49 0.43 -12.03
C LYS A 26 -10.37 -0.94 -12.71
N GLU A 27 -9.46 -1.78 -12.20
CA GLU A 27 -9.16 -3.09 -12.74
C GLU A 27 -9.27 -4.17 -11.66
N ASN A 28 -9.80 -5.34 -12.03
CA ASN A 28 -9.71 -6.53 -11.17
C ASN A 28 -8.34 -7.20 -11.39
N ASN A 29 -7.29 -6.60 -10.81
CA ASN A 29 -5.92 -7.09 -10.94
C ASN A 29 -5.18 -6.99 -9.60
N PRO A 30 -5.18 -8.06 -8.78
CA PRO A 30 -4.50 -8.08 -7.48
C PRO A 30 -3.00 -7.71 -7.53
N LYS A 31 -2.34 -7.85 -8.69
CA LYS A 31 -0.93 -7.44 -8.85
C LYS A 31 -0.73 -5.92 -8.85
N LYS A 32 -1.80 -5.14 -9.04
CA LYS A 32 -1.85 -3.68 -8.97
C LYS A 32 -2.30 -3.15 -7.59
N ALA A 33 -2.57 -4.03 -6.62
CA ALA A 33 -2.89 -3.61 -5.27
C ALA A 33 -1.70 -2.85 -4.63
N ALA A 34 -2.00 -1.96 -3.69
CA ALA A 34 -1.02 -1.19 -2.94
C ALA A 34 -0.79 -1.71 -1.49
N LEU A 35 -1.02 -3.01 -1.31
CA LEU A 35 -0.77 -3.79 -0.10
C LEU A 35 -0.43 -5.22 -0.51
N VAL A 36 0.26 -5.96 0.36
CA VAL A 36 0.76 -7.32 0.06
C VAL A 36 0.22 -8.32 1.07
N ILE A 37 -0.17 -9.49 0.58
CA ILE A 37 -0.41 -10.68 1.41
C ILE A 37 0.66 -11.72 1.04
N GLY A 38 1.64 -11.88 1.92
CA GLY A 38 2.62 -12.97 1.88
C GLY A 38 2.03 -14.23 2.52
N ALA A 39 2.33 -15.40 1.96
CA ALA A 39 1.89 -16.69 2.47
C ALA A 39 3.12 -17.48 2.94
N HIS A 40 3.13 -17.97 4.17
CA HIS A 40 4.23 -18.77 4.71
C HIS A 40 3.73 -20.17 5.05
N PHE A 41 4.34 -21.16 4.43
CA PHE A 41 4.02 -22.58 4.52
C PHE A 41 5.34 -23.37 4.51
N PRO A 42 5.41 -24.61 5.03
CA PRO A 42 4.32 -25.56 5.40
C PRO A 42 3.69 -25.33 6.79
N ALA A 43 2.79 -26.23 7.23
CA ALA A 43 1.85 -26.03 8.33
C ALA A 43 2.44 -25.97 9.76
N PRO A 44 1.81 -25.22 10.70
CA PRO A 44 0.64 -24.36 10.49
C PRO A 44 1.05 -23.12 9.68
N GLY A 45 0.39 -22.93 8.53
CA GLY A 45 0.71 -21.83 7.64
C GLY A 45 0.07 -20.53 8.15
N ASN A 46 0.68 -19.41 7.81
CA ASN A 46 0.16 -18.09 8.15
C ASN A 46 0.28 -17.12 6.98
N TYR A 47 -0.33 -15.95 7.14
CA TYR A 47 -0.26 -14.87 6.18
C TYR A 47 0.36 -13.64 6.84
N ALA A 48 1.29 -12.99 6.14
CA ALA A 48 1.83 -11.70 6.52
C ALA A 48 1.19 -10.61 5.66
N VAL A 49 0.66 -9.56 6.29
CA VAL A 49 0.02 -8.44 5.60
C VAL A 49 0.89 -7.19 5.73
N SER A 50 1.41 -6.71 4.61
CA SER A 50 2.21 -5.48 4.55
C SER A 50 1.37 -4.34 3.94
N VAL A 51 1.37 -3.19 4.62
CA VAL A 51 0.55 -2.02 4.25
C VAL A 51 1.36 -0.73 4.31
N CYS A 52 0.95 0.27 3.54
CA CYS A 52 1.61 1.58 3.58
C CYS A 52 1.27 2.34 4.86
N THR A 53 2.30 2.77 5.57
CA THR A 53 2.18 3.47 6.85
C THR A 53 2.06 4.99 6.70
N GLN A 54 2.20 5.49 5.47
CA GLN A 54 2.24 6.92 5.14
C GLN A 54 3.41 7.66 5.84
N CYS A 55 4.56 7.00 6.04
CA CYS A 55 5.74 7.60 6.70
C CYS A 55 6.42 8.73 5.91
N GLY A 56 6.30 8.72 4.57
CA GLY A 56 6.85 9.77 3.70
C GLY A 56 8.31 9.60 3.28
N GLU A 57 9.02 8.53 3.67
CA GLU A 57 10.41 8.28 3.25
C GLU A 57 10.58 8.23 1.73
N CYS A 58 9.60 7.64 1.03
CA CYS A 58 9.54 7.66 -0.44
C CYS A 58 9.47 9.08 -1.03
N ALA A 59 8.78 10.01 -0.37
CA ALA A 59 8.67 11.39 -0.82
C ALA A 59 9.97 12.15 -0.63
N ALA A 60 10.67 11.91 0.49
CA ALA A 60 11.94 12.58 0.80
C ALA A 60 13.05 12.28 -0.22
N VAL A 61 13.00 11.13 -0.89
CA VAL A 61 14.02 10.73 -1.88
C VAL A 61 13.58 10.93 -3.33
N CYS A 62 12.36 11.42 -3.57
CA CYS A 62 11.83 11.58 -4.93
C CYS A 62 12.53 12.77 -5.63
N PRO A 63 13.34 12.54 -6.68
CA PRO A 63 14.15 13.62 -7.28
C PRO A 63 13.31 14.65 -8.04
N THR A 64 12.11 14.26 -8.50
CA THR A 64 11.18 15.15 -9.22
C THR A 64 10.13 15.77 -8.32
N GLY A 65 10.04 15.38 -7.05
CA GLY A 65 8.96 15.82 -6.16
C GLY A 65 7.58 15.27 -6.51
N ALA A 66 7.50 14.19 -7.29
CA ALA A 66 6.24 13.58 -7.72
C ALA A 66 5.40 12.99 -6.58
N ILE A 67 5.99 12.71 -5.41
CA ILE A 67 5.25 12.14 -4.27
C ILE A 67 4.90 13.26 -3.30
N GLN A 68 3.62 13.63 -3.27
CA GLN A 68 3.11 14.74 -2.47
C GLN A 68 2.10 14.26 -1.42
N LYS A 69 1.86 15.09 -0.42
CA LYS A 69 0.91 14.80 0.67
C LYS A 69 -0.40 15.55 0.41
N ASN A 70 -1.52 14.83 0.42
CA ASN A 70 -2.84 15.45 0.30
C ASN A 70 -3.34 15.99 1.65
N ASP A 71 -4.48 16.68 1.64
CA ASP A 71 -5.11 17.29 2.82
C ASP A 71 -5.49 16.28 3.92
N ARG A 72 -5.66 15.00 3.54
CA ARG A 72 -5.93 13.89 4.48
C ARG A 72 -4.65 13.35 5.12
N GLY A 73 -3.50 13.91 4.75
CA GLY A 73 -2.19 13.50 5.22
C GLY A 73 -1.65 12.21 4.58
N ALA A 74 -2.24 11.75 3.47
CA ALA A 74 -1.76 10.60 2.72
C ALA A 74 -0.79 11.04 1.63
N TYR A 75 0.34 10.34 1.51
CA TYR A 75 1.27 10.52 0.40
C TYR A 75 0.75 9.79 -0.84
N TYR A 76 0.75 10.47 -1.98
CA TYR A 76 0.31 9.96 -3.27
C TYR A 76 1.28 10.38 -4.38
N VAL A 77 1.26 9.66 -5.50
CA VAL A 77 2.12 9.93 -6.66
C VAL A 77 1.33 10.80 -7.64
N ILE A 78 1.94 11.90 -8.08
CA ILE A 78 1.43 12.73 -9.18
C ILE A 78 1.94 12.12 -10.49
N PRO A 79 1.04 11.63 -11.36
CA PRO A 79 1.46 10.92 -12.56
C PRO A 79 2.33 11.75 -13.50
N ALA A 80 2.02 13.04 -13.67
CA ALA A 80 2.72 13.92 -14.58
C ALA A 80 4.21 14.13 -14.25
N ASP A 81 4.58 13.99 -12.97
CA ASP A 81 5.93 14.26 -12.49
C ASP A 81 6.76 12.98 -12.26
N CYS A 82 6.12 11.81 -12.36
CA CYS A 82 6.76 10.52 -12.10
C CYS A 82 7.55 10.04 -13.31
N THR A 83 8.87 9.88 -13.15
CA THR A 83 9.77 9.44 -14.22
C THR A 83 10.11 7.95 -14.17
N LEU A 84 9.44 7.18 -13.29
CA LEU A 84 9.74 5.76 -13.07
C LEU A 84 11.22 5.47 -12.70
N CYS A 85 11.90 6.40 -12.04
CA CYS A 85 13.31 6.23 -11.64
C CYS A 85 13.54 5.22 -10.49
N GLU A 86 12.47 4.67 -9.91
CA GLU A 86 12.48 3.65 -8.85
C GLU A 86 13.16 4.02 -7.52
N ALA A 87 13.67 5.25 -7.35
CA ALA A 87 14.36 5.69 -6.12
C ALA A 87 13.52 5.51 -4.84
N CYS A 88 12.19 5.56 -4.96
CA CYS A 88 11.26 5.39 -3.84
C CYS A 88 11.05 3.94 -3.38
N VAL A 89 11.38 2.95 -4.21
CA VAL A 89 11.15 1.52 -3.93
C VAL A 89 12.07 1.00 -2.83
N PRO A 90 13.41 1.11 -2.93
CA PRO A 90 14.31 0.51 -1.95
C PRO A 90 14.26 1.17 -0.58
N VAL A 91 13.77 2.41 -0.48
CA VAL A 91 13.65 3.13 0.78
C VAL A 91 12.34 2.84 1.53
N CYS A 92 11.41 2.08 0.93
CA CYS A 92 10.13 1.79 1.57
C CYS A 92 10.33 0.71 2.66
N PRO A 93 10.19 1.02 3.97
CA PRO A 93 10.48 0.03 5.02
C PRO A 93 9.52 -1.17 4.98
N GLU A 94 8.31 -0.94 4.48
CA GLU A 94 7.23 -1.92 4.43
C GLU A 94 7.20 -2.70 3.11
N ASN A 95 8.07 -2.34 2.13
CA ASN A 95 8.10 -2.92 0.78
C ASN A 95 6.76 -2.84 0.02
N VAL A 96 6.05 -1.71 0.17
CA VAL A 96 4.74 -1.44 -0.46
C VAL A 96 4.75 -0.21 -1.39
N MET A 97 5.92 0.19 -1.85
CA MET A 97 6.09 1.06 -3.02
C MET A 97 6.30 0.17 -4.24
N PHE A 98 5.52 0.39 -5.29
CA PHE A 98 5.55 -0.49 -6.45
C PHE A 98 5.91 0.29 -7.71
N VAL A 99 6.81 -0.31 -8.50
CA VAL A 99 7.04 0.03 -9.89
C VAL A 99 7.00 -1.29 -10.66
N ARG A 100 6.15 -1.37 -11.69
CA ARG A 100 6.07 -2.53 -12.58
C ARG A 100 5.73 -2.08 -13.99
N THR A 101 6.74 -2.08 -14.84
CA THR A 101 6.60 -1.74 -16.25
C THR A 101 5.56 -2.65 -16.92
N GLY A 102 4.65 -2.05 -17.68
CA GLY A 102 3.53 -2.76 -18.33
C GLY A 102 2.30 -2.98 -17.45
N LEU A 103 2.37 -2.69 -16.14
CA LEU A 103 1.18 -2.65 -15.28
C LEU A 103 0.73 -1.22 -14.98
N ALA A 104 1.64 -0.27 -14.80
CA ALA A 104 1.30 1.12 -14.59
C ALA A 104 2.33 2.02 -15.28
N GLU A 105 1.89 3.23 -15.64
CA GLU A 105 2.75 4.28 -16.23
C GLU A 105 3.55 5.05 -15.16
N THR A 106 3.28 4.77 -13.88
CA THR A 106 3.86 5.47 -12.74
C THR A 106 4.17 4.49 -11.62
N ALA A 107 4.98 4.93 -10.65
CA ALA A 107 5.03 4.27 -9.37
C ALA A 107 3.66 4.41 -8.69
N TRP A 108 3.25 3.42 -7.89
CA TRP A 108 2.01 3.53 -7.13
C TRP A 108 2.16 3.08 -5.69
N LYS A 109 1.23 3.56 -4.87
CA LYS A 109 1.14 3.30 -3.44
C LYS A 109 -0.28 3.52 -2.94
N CYS A 110 -0.52 3.17 -1.68
CA CYS A 110 -1.81 3.36 -1.03
C CYS A 110 -2.13 4.85 -0.89
N ASP A 111 -3.36 5.23 -1.25
CA ASP A 111 -3.94 6.58 -1.15
C ASP A 111 -4.76 6.80 0.14
N LEU A 112 -4.81 5.79 1.02
CA LEU A 112 -5.56 5.78 2.27
C LEU A 112 -7.10 5.87 2.08
N CYS A 113 -7.64 5.33 0.97
CA CYS A 113 -9.08 5.32 0.70
C CYS A 113 -9.93 4.53 1.71
N GLY A 114 -9.40 3.41 2.23
CA GLY A 114 -10.09 2.56 3.21
C GLY A 114 -10.92 1.40 2.63
N ASP A 115 -11.02 1.24 1.30
CA ASP A 115 -11.82 0.17 0.68
C ASP A 115 -11.43 -1.24 1.14
N CYS A 116 -10.13 -1.44 1.40
CA CYS A 116 -9.61 -2.68 1.94
C CYS A 116 -10.18 -3.05 3.32
N ILE A 117 -10.57 -2.06 4.13
CA ILE A 117 -11.21 -2.25 5.44
C ILE A 117 -12.66 -2.66 5.24
N ALA A 118 -13.38 -1.97 4.36
CA ALA A 118 -14.79 -2.23 4.09
C ALA A 118 -15.07 -3.67 3.61
N VAL A 119 -14.11 -4.30 2.93
CA VAL A 119 -14.22 -5.68 2.45
C VAL A 119 -13.59 -6.72 3.38
N CYS A 120 -12.95 -6.31 4.48
CA CYS A 120 -12.24 -7.23 5.36
C CYS A 120 -13.20 -7.87 6.37
N GLY A 121 -13.65 -9.09 6.11
CA GLY A 121 -14.54 -9.82 7.02
C GLY A 121 -13.87 -10.36 8.30
N THR A 122 -12.58 -10.12 8.53
CA THR A 122 -11.82 -10.58 9.72
C THR A 122 -11.14 -9.45 10.48
N ASP A 123 -11.48 -8.19 10.17
CA ASP A 123 -11.00 -6.99 10.87
C ASP A 123 -9.47 -6.89 11.00
N VAL A 124 -8.74 -7.32 9.96
CA VAL A 124 -7.27 -7.27 9.89
C VAL A 124 -6.76 -5.84 9.74
N LEU A 125 -7.54 -4.98 9.09
CA LEU A 125 -7.11 -3.66 8.62
C LEU A 125 -7.88 -2.56 9.35
N ARG A 126 -7.17 -1.50 9.77
CA ARG A 126 -7.79 -0.30 10.35
C ARG A 126 -7.01 0.96 10.02
N ILE A 127 -7.71 2.09 9.85
CA ILE A 127 -7.10 3.41 9.79
C ILE A 127 -7.18 4.05 11.18
N GLY A 128 -6.08 4.65 11.63
CA GLY A 128 -6.03 5.38 12.90
C GLY A 128 -5.07 6.56 12.86
N GLU A 129 -5.08 7.36 13.93
CA GLU A 129 -4.07 8.39 14.14
C GLU A 129 -2.68 7.77 14.34
N ILE A 130 -1.64 8.55 14.01
CA ILE A 130 -0.27 8.09 14.25
C ILE A 130 -0.02 8.24 15.74
N GLU A 131 -0.02 7.12 16.46
CA GLU A 131 0.38 7.11 17.87
C GLU A 131 1.81 7.65 17.96
N ALA A 132 1.98 8.78 18.66
CA ALA A 132 3.30 9.33 18.95
C ALA A 132 4.05 8.28 19.78
N LYS A 133 5.20 7.84 19.27
CA LYS A 133 6.12 6.99 20.04
C LYS A 133 6.49 7.79 21.30
N ALA A 134 6.06 7.32 22.46
CA ALA A 134 6.50 7.83 23.76
C ALA A 134 8.02 7.63 23.92
#